data_AF-A0AAW1KPB8-F1
#
_entry.id   AF-A0AAW1KPB8-F1
#
_cell.length_a   1.000
_cell.length_b   1.000
_cell.length_c   1.000
_cell.angle_alpha   90.00
_cell.angle_beta   90.00
_cell.angle_gamma   90.00
#
_symmetry.space_group_name_H-M   'P 1'
#
loop_
_entity.id
_entity.type
_entity.pdbx_description
1 polymer ?
#
loop_
_entity_poly.entity_id
_entity_poly.type
_entity_poly.pdbx_seq_one_letter_code
_entity_poly.pdbx_strand_id
1 'polypeptide(L)' 'MKKTTEVSDSSSDESDSKVVYNHESDEEDNDAECLFCSKLYSADKHGEQWVKCTNKCYQWAHEDENSTCPMCQMKKQ' A
#
# COMPACT_ATOMS: atom_id res chain seq x y z
N MET A 1 34.88 -35.09 -1.11
CA MET A 1 35.65 -33.84 -0.87
C MET A 1 35.34 -33.39 0.55
N LYS A 2 36.35 -33.21 1.40
CA LYS A 2 36.19 -32.83 2.82
C LYS A 2 36.87 -31.46 2.98
N LYS A 3 36.12 -30.40 3.28
CA LYS A 3 36.64 -29.04 3.51
C LYS A 3 36.07 -28.59 4.87
N THR A 4 36.76 -28.86 5.98
CA THR A 4 37.78 -28.04 6.67
C THR A 4 37.32 -26.62 6.96
N THR A 5 36.65 -26.52 8.12
CA THR A 5 36.86 -25.55 9.21
C THR A 5 37.01 -24.09 8.83
N GLU A 6 35.89 -23.39 9.01
CA GLU A 6 35.76 -21.95 9.06
C GLU A 6 35.78 -21.59 10.57
N VAL A 7 36.73 -20.76 11.02
CA VAL A 7 36.56 -19.92 12.23
C VAL A 7 37.43 -18.67 12.09
N SER A 8 36.82 -17.59 11.64
CA SER A 8 37.35 -16.24 11.81
C SER A 8 36.76 -15.69 13.09
N ASP A 9 37.58 -15.61 14.14
CA ASP A 9 37.21 -14.97 15.40
C ASP A 9 37.33 -13.45 15.23
N SER A 10 36.19 -12.77 15.24
CA SER A 10 36.12 -11.31 15.34
C SER A 10 34.93 -10.97 16.20
N SER A 11 35.14 -11.01 17.52
CA SER A 11 34.25 -10.37 18.49
C SER A 11 34.38 -8.86 18.37
N SER A 12 33.50 -8.25 17.59
CA SER A 12 33.23 -6.82 17.68
C SER A 12 32.02 -6.61 18.60
N ASP A 13 32.20 -5.69 19.55
CA ASP A 13 31.23 -5.28 20.56
C ASP A 13 30.05 -4.54 19.90
N GLU A 14 28.98 -5.29 19.58
CA GLU A 14 27.74 -4.71 19.08
C GLU A 14 26.95 -4.13 20.28
N SER A 15 27.30 -2.91 20.67
CA SER A 15 26.42 -2.06 21.48
C SER A 15 25.17 -1.74 20.64
N ASP A 16 24.18 -2.65 20.66
CA ASP A 16 22.85 -2.49 20.06
C ASP A 16 22.11 -1.37 20.82
N SER A 17 22.48 -0.14 20.48
CA SER A 17 21.69 1.04 20.80
C SER A 17 20.41 0.89 20.01
N LYS A 18 19.41 0.28 20.68
CA LYS A 18 18.04 0.10 20.24
C LYS A 18 17.62 1.32 19.44
N VAL A 19 17.67 1.19 18.11
CA VAL A 19 17.21 2.24 17.21
C VAL A 19 15.74 2.34 17.53
N VAL A 20 15.38 3.37 18.29
CA VAL A 20 14.00 3.82 18.35
C VAL A 20 13.77 4.30 16.93
N TYR A 21 13.30 3.38 16.09
CA TYR A 21 12.51 3.72 14.93
C TYR A 21 11.37 4.52 15.51
N ASN A 22 11.60 5.82 15.65
CA ASN A 22 10.54 6.79 15.67
C ASN A 22 9.94 6.62 14.28
N HIS A 23 9.00 5.68 14.18
CA HIS A 23 8.07 5.59 13.09
C HIS A 23 7.21 6.82 13.25
N GLU A 24 7.81 7.98 12.93
CA GLU A 24 7.06 9.12 12.44
C GLU A 24 6.22 8.54 11.31
N SER A 25 5.00 8.19 11.72
CA SER A 25 3.95 7.57 10.98
C SER A 25 3.45 8.63 10.01
N ASP A 26 4.28 8.90 9.01
CA ASP A 26 4.00 9.80 7.90
C ASP A 26 3.96 8.98 6.59
N GLU A 27 3.61 7.70 6.70
CA GLU A 27 2.90 7.04 5.62
C GLU A 27 1.49 7.63 5.69
N GLU A 28 1.30 8.81 5.08
CA GLU A 28 -0.03 9.38 4.85
C GLU A 28 -0.96 8.26 4.41
N ASP A 29 -1.96 8.02 5.26
CA ASP A 29 -3.09 7.14 5.07
C ASP A 29 -3.92 7.69 3.89
N ASN A 30 -3.36 7.64 2.68
CA ASN A 30 -4.01 7.95 1.41
C ASN A 30 -4.98 6.80 1.09
N ASP A 31 -5.87 6.58 2.04
CA ASP A 31 -6.89 5.56 1.98
C ASP A 31 -7.89 6.00 0.92
N ALA A 32 -7.95 5.23 -0.16
CA ALA A 32 -8.67 5.62 -1.35
C ALA A 32 -10.18 5.57 -1.07
N GLU A 33 -10.86 6.71 -1.16
CA GLU A 33 -12.32 6.77 -1.03
C GLU A 33 -13.02 6.44 -2.35
N CYS A 34 -14.15 5.73 -2.27
CA CYS A 34 -15.01 5.48 -3.41
C CYS A 34 -15.83 6.74 -3.73
N LEU A 35 -15.83 7.14 -5.00
CA LEU A 35 -16.58 8.32 -5.45
C LEU A 35 -18.11 8.25 -5.31
N PHE A 36 -18.68 7.06 -5.16
CA PHE A 36 -20.14 6.88 -5.12
C PHE A 36 -20.67 6.71 -3.70
N CYS A 37 -19.98 5.94 -2.88
CA CYS A 37 -20.40 5.63 -1.52
C CYS A 37 -19.53 6.28 -0.44
N SER A 38 -18.45 6.98 -0.82
CA SER A 38 -17.47 7.61 0.08
C SER A 38 -16.89 6.67 1.14
N LYS A 39 -16.98 5.35 0.91
CA LYS A 39 -16.31 4.35 1.73
C LYS A 39 -14.84 4.34 1.40
N LEU A 40 -14.03 4.06 2.41
CA LEU A 40 -12.59 3.92 2.26
C LEU A 40 -12.23 2.50 1.81
N TYR A 41 -11.19 2.38 1.00
CA TYR A 41 -10.66 1.11 0.54
C TYR A 41 -10.25 0.20 1.71
N SER A 42 -9.58 0.75 2.74
CA SER A 42 -9.21 -0.03 3.93
C SER A 42 -10.40 -0.53 4.73
N ALA A 43 -11.52 0.22 4.71
CA ALA A 43 -12.76 -0.15 5.38
C ALA A 43 -13.51 -1.24 4.62
N ASP A 44 -13.28 -1.34 3.31
CA ASP A 44 -13.95 -2.29 2.44
C ASP A 44 -13.16 -3.58 2.27
N LYS A 45 -13.15 -4.38 3.33
CA LYS A 45 -12.42 -5.65 3.40
C LYS A 45 -13.18 -6.84 2.80
N HIS A 46 -14.34 -6.58 2.16
CA HIS A 46 -15.29 -7.62 1.74
C HIS A 46 -15.07 -8.14 0.31
N GLY A 47 -13.94 -7.80 -0.32
CA GLY A 47 -13.56 -8.37 -1.62
C GLY A 47 -14.29 -7.74 -2.80
N GLU A 48 -14.86 -6.54 -2.63
CA GLU A 48 -15.40 -5.76 -3.75
C GLU A 48 -14.24 -5.39 -4.70
N GLN A 49 -14.48 -5.41 -6.01
CA GLN A 49 -13.46 -5.01 -7.00
C GLN A 49 -13.41 -3.49 -7.06
N TRP A 50 -12.21 -2.93 -6.95
CA TRP A 50 -11.97 -1.49 -7.03
C TRP A 50 -11.24 -1.15 -8.32
N VAL A 51 -11.70 -0.10 -8.98
CA VAL A 51 -11.11 0.40 -10.22
C VAL A 51 -10.70 1.86 -10.07
N LYS A 52 -9.46 2.14 -10.44
CA LYS A 52 -8.94 3.50 -10.52
C LYS A 52 -9.25 4.09 -11.88
N CYS A 53 -9.78 5.32 -11.90
CA CYS A 53 -9.96 6.02 -13.16
C CYS A 53 -8.60 6.35 -13.79
N THR A 54 -8.38 5.91 -15.04
CA THR A 54 -7.09 6.06 -15.74
C THR A 54 -6.90 7.40 -16.45
N ASN A 55 -7.89 8.29 -16.40
CA ASN A 55 -7.88 9.53 -17.17
C ASN A 55 -7.14 10.70 -16.50
N LYS A 56 -7.89 11.55 -15.81
CA LYS A 56 -7.39 12.83 -15.24
C LYS A 56 -7.67 12.97 -13.75
N CYS A 57 -8.66 12.20 -13.33
CA CYS A 57 -9.34 12.22 -12.06
C CYS A 57 -8.58 11.29 -11.09
N TYR A 58 -8.03 10.16 -11.58
CA TYR A 58 -7.23 9.20 -10.80
C TYR A 58 -7.88 8.71 -9.50
N GLN A 59 -9.19 8.93 -9.39
CA GLN A 59 -9.99 8.54 -8.25
C GLN A 59 -10.39 7.07 -8.33
N TRP A 60 -10.66 6.50 -7.16
CA TRP A 60 -11.06 5.13 -7.01
C TRP A 60 -12.58 5.01 -6.85
N ALA A 61 -13.12 3.91 -7.36
CA ALA A 61 -14.51 3.56 -7.16
C ALA A 61 -14.67 2.05 -7.27
N HIS A 62 -15.75 1.53 -6.71
CA HIS A 62 -16.15 0.16 -6.95
C HIS A 62 -16.42 -0.09 -8.43
N GLU A 63 -16.10 -1.30 -8.90
CA GLU A 63 -16.29 -1.69 -10.29
C GLU A 63 -17.78 -1.67 -10.69
N ASP A 64 -18.64 -2.18 -9.80
CA ASP A 64 -20.09 -2.32 -9.97
C ASP A 64 -20.86 -0.99 -9.94
N GLU A 65 -20.32 0.01 -9.22
CA GLU A 65 -20.89 1.35 -9.13
C GLU A 65 -20.56 2.11 -10.43
N ASN A 66 -21.53 2.09 -11.36
CA ASN A 66 -21.60 2.84 -12.61
C ASN A 66 -20.31 2.82 -13.47
N SER A 67 -20.40 2.29 -14.68
CA SER A 67 -19.29 2.15 -15.64
C SER A 67 -18.70 3.49 -16.14
N THR A 68 -19.09 4.61 -15.55
CA THR A 68 -18.69 5.97 -15.91
C THR A 68 -18.24 6.76 -14.69
N CYS A 69 -17.04 7.33 -14.72
CA CYS A 69 -16.54 8.13 -13.61
C CYS A 69 -17.30 9.47 -13.50
N PRO A 70 -17.91 9.86 -12.37
CA PRO A 70 -18.71 11.09 -12.27
C PRO A 70 -17.86 12.37 -12.41
N MET A 71 -16.57 12.29 -12.06
CA MET A 71 -15.65 13.43 -12.09
C MET A 71 -15.21 13.82 -13.51
N CYS A 72 -15.23 12.86 -14.44
CA CYS A 72 -14.66 13.04 -15.79
C CYS A 72 -15.49 12.40 -16.90
N GLN A 73 -16.65 11.82 -16.54
CA GLN A 73 -17.69 11.25 -17.40
C GLN A 73 -17.21 10.25 -18.46
N MET A 74 -16.05 9.64 -18.24
CA MET A 74 -15.46 8.70 -19.19
C MET A 74 -15.84 7.27 -18.83
N LYS A 75 -16.17 6.48 -19.87
CA LYS A 75 -16.52 5.06 -19.74
C LYS A 75 -15.26 4.26 -19.41
N LYS A 76 -15.36 3.35 -18.43
CA LYS A 76 -14.34 2.33 -18.13
C LYS A 76 -14.14 1.52 -19.45
N GLN A 77 -12.91 1.50 -19.99
CA GLN A 77 -12.56 0.75 -21.21
C GLN A 77 -12.20 -0.69 -20.88
#